data_AF-A0A5E4M914-F1
#
_entry.id   AF-A0A5E4M914-F1
#
_cell.length_a   1.000
_cell.length_b   1.000
_cell.length_c   1.000
_cell.angle_alpha   90.00
_cell.angle_beta   90.00
_cell.angle_gamma   90.00
#
_symmetry.space_group_name_H-M   'P 1'
#
loop_
_entity.id
_entity.type
_entity.pdbx_description
1 polymer ?
#
loop_
_entity_poly.entity_id
_entity_poly.type
_entity_poly.pdbx_seq_one_letter_code
_entity_poly.pdbx_strand_id
1 'polypeptide(L)'
;MTITIKLNNSNCGDIVKTTKQGTISFQFHNGISVDLTLDGSVRVSNQSANAVAAVNPNGSISAIMHPVGFMYKKNEIVNVQANDMRLGNHKLSKIRSTGIHFKAAKSPLVYLVDEAGVRTNFSENFMRMEHDLTLDVLYKNCRHGPMYVDVCNDLLSDIQTKVSETGTEWKLHNTVIIQENVHGFVRVIKEGDDQFEIRASAIVGTINLYSAEVDCTASHGTNHHFFVKKNRSRIHYEVFNKFMVRFGGYHTGFNEYDEVSFF
;
A
#
# COMPACT_ATOMS: atom_id res chain seq x y z
N MET A 1 28.48 15.46 -9.25
CA MET A 1 28.08 16.15 -10.50
C MET A 1 26.67 15.67 -10.84
N THR A 2 25.66 16.53 -10.83
CA THR A 2 24.25 16.15 -11.05
C THR A 2 23.90 16.35 -12.51
N ILE A 3 23.52 15.28 -13.22
CA ILE A 3 23.14 15.35 -14.64
C ILE A 3 21.63 15.19 -14.73
N THR A 4 20.95 16.18 -15.29
CA THR A 4 19.52 16.09 -15.63
C THR A 4 19.39 15.73 -17.10
N ILE A 5 18.75 14.61 -17.41
CA ILE A 5 18.56 14.12 -18.79
C ILE A 5 17.05 13.93 -19.00
N LYS A 6 16.50 14.46 -20.10
CA LYS A 6 15.17 14.07 -20.58
C LYS A 6 15.30 12.71 -21.26
N LEU A 7 14.36 11.80 -21.01
CA LEU A 7 14.31 10.51 -21.71
C LEU A 7 13.96 10.74 -23.19
N ASN A 8 14.97 11.11 -24.00
CA ASN A 8 14.90 10.92 -25.44
C ASN A 8 15.07 9.42 -25.71
N ASN A 9 14.36 8.91 -26.72
CA ASN A 9 14.20 7.50 -27.15
C ASN A 9 15.49 6.68 -27.42
N SER A 10 16.57 6.92 -26.70
CA SER A 10 17.88 6.31 -26.91
C SER A 10 18.55 5.98 -25.57
N ASN A 11 18.65 4.67 -25.31
CA ASN A 11 19.67 4.02 -24.49
C ASN A 11 19.57 4.06 -22.94
N CYS A 12 18.39 4.32 -22.36
CA CYS A 12 18.07 3.80 -21.02
C CYS A 12 17.22 2.53 -21.21
N GLY A 13 17.89 1.41 -21.51
CA GLY A 13 17.23 0.14 -21.87
C GLY A 13 16.14 -0.25 -20.87
N ASP A 14 14.96 -0.59 -21.39
CA ASP A 14 13.87 -1.37 -20.78
C ASP A 14 13.24 -0.94 -19.44
N ILE A 15 13.77 0.07 -18.73
CA ILE A 15 13.25 0.45 -17.40
C ILE A 15 11.89 1.14 -17.49
N VAL A 16 11.70 2.09 -18.40
CA VAL A 16 10.42 2.82 -18.52
C VAL A 16 9.74 2.50 -19.84
N LYS A 17 8.46 2.14 -19.80
CA LYS A 17 7.68 1.86 -21.00
C LYS A 17 6.20 2.14 -20.83
N THR A 18 5.52 2.36 -21.93
CA THR A 18 4.05 2.36 -21.96
C THR A 18 3.51 0.93 -21.99
N THR A 19 2.45 0.66 -21.23
CA THR A 19 1.74 -0.61 -21.23
C THR A 19 0.60 -0.62 -22.24
N LYS A 20 0.10 -1.81 -22.60
CA LYS A 20 -1.10 -1.96 -23.46
C LYS A 20 -2.36 -1.40 -22.80
N GLN A 21 -2.31 -1.20 -21.48
CA GLN A 21 -3.38 -0.63 -20.68
C GLN A 21 -3.32 0.91 -20.64
N GLY A 22 -2.44 1.56 -21.41
CA GLY A 22 -2.34 3.02 -21.43
C GLY A 22 -1.85 3.57 -20.09
N THR A 23 -0.81 2.95 -19.53
CA THR A 23 -0.10 3.41 -18.32
C THR A 23 1.40 3.49 -18.60
N ILE A 24 2.11 4.28 -17.80
CA ILE A 24 3.58 4.35 -17.83
C ILE A 24 4.10 3.42 -16.72
N SER A 25 4.95 2.46 -17.07
CA SER A 25 5.49 1.45 -16.15
C SER A 25 6.99 1.58 -16.05
N PHE A 26 7.48 1.68 -14.81
CA PHE A 26 8.89 1.58 -14.45
C PHE A 26 9.16 0.16 -13.97
N GLN A 27 10.17 -0.51 -14.52
CA GLN A 27 10.53 -1.90 -14.22
C GLN A 27 11.99 -1.96 -13.76
N PHE A 28 12.16 -2.29 -12.49
CA PHE A 28 13.47 -2.38 -11.86
C PHE A 28 13.96 -3.82 -11.82
N HIS A 29 15.28 -4.03 -11.90
CA HIS A 29 15.88 -5.37 -11.97
C HIS A 29 15.67 -6.24 -10.73
N ASN A 30 15.31 -5.64 -9.60
CA ASN A 30 15.02 -6.30 -8.33
C ASN A 30 13.58 -6.85 -8.24
N GLY A 31 12.80 -6.82 -9.33
CA GLY A 31 11.42 -7.28 -9.35
C GLY A 31 10.41 -6.29 -8.77
N ILE A 32 10.83 -5.02 -8.56
CA ILE A 32 9.91 -3.93 -8.25
C ILE A 32 9.45 -3.29 -9.57
N SER A 33 8.16 -2.98 -9.66
CA SER A 33 7.61 -2.15 -10.73
C SER A 33 6.73 -1.04 -10.18
N VAL A 34 6.67 0.08 -10.90
CA VAL A 34 5.82 1.23 -10.58
C VAL A 34 4.98 1.57 -11.81
N ASP A 35 3.68 1.45 -11.71
CA ASP A 35 2.73 1.83 -12.76
C ASP A 35 2.07 3.16 -12.42
N LEU A 36 2.07 4.07 -13.39
CA LEU A 36 1.46 5.39 -13.34
C LEU A 36 0.35 5.51 -14.38
N THR A 37 -0.82 5.98 -13.98
CA THR A 37 -1.86 6.41 -14.93
C THR A 37 -1.63 7.85 -15.37
N LEU A 38 -2.28 8.25 -16.47
CA LEU A 38 -2.27 9.64 -16.96
C LEU A 38 -2.77 10.65 -15.92
N ASP A 39 -3.67 10.22 -15.03
CA ASP A 39 -4.26 11.07 -14.01
C ASP A 39 -3.46 11.06 -12.70
N GLY A 40 -2.40 10.26 -12.61
CA GLY A 40 -1.46 10.28 -11.49
C GLY A 40 -1.76 9.27 -10.38
N SER A 41 -2.63 8.28 -10.60
CA SER A 41 -2.65 7.08 -9.75
C SER A 41 -1.33 6.34 -9.83
N VAL A 42 -0.90 5.78 -8.71
CA VAL A 42 0.35 5.04 -8.57
C VAL A 42 0.03 3.64 -8.07
N ARG A 43 0.67 2.63 -8.67
CA ARG A 43 0.72 1.25 -8.15
C ARG A 43 2.17 0.78 -8.10
N VAL A 44 2.62 0.31 -6.95
CA VAL A 44 3.95 -0.27 -6.76
C VAL A 44 3.80 -1.75 -6.48
N SER A 45 4.42 -2.59 -7.29
CA SER A 45 4.46 -4.04 -7.13
C SER A 45 5.86 -4.47 -6.74
N ASN A 46 5.99 -5.31 -5.73
CA ASN A 46 7.21 -5.94 -5.28
C ASN A 46 7.05 -7.46 -5.42
N GLN A 47 7.55 -8.02 -6.52
CA GLN A 47 7.34 -9.42 -6.87
C GLN A 47 8.06 -10.36 -5.90
N SER A 48 9.25 -9.99 -5.40
CA SER A 48 10.00 -10.84 -4.46
C SER A 48 9.29 -11.02 -3.12
N ALA A 49 8.50 -10.02 -2.72
CA ALA A 49 7.72 -10.02 -1.48
C ALA A 49 6.26 -10.44 -1.68
N ASN A 50 5.84 -10.72 -2.92
CA ASN A 50 4.43 -10.87 -3.28
C ASN A 50 3.55 -9.74 -2.71
N ALA A 51 4.05 -8.50 -2.81
CA ALA A 51 3.46 -7.35 -2.15
C ALA A 51 3.14 -6.25 -3.15
N VAL A 52 2.00 -5.58 -2.98
CA VAL A 52 1.56 -4.52 -3.89
C VAL A 52 0.90 -3.40 -3.07
N ALA A 53 1.15 -2.15 -3.46
CA ALA A 53 0.49 -0.97 -2.91
C ALA A 53 -0.03 -0.10 -4.04
N ALA A 54 -1.17 0.56 -3.84
CA ALA A 54 -1.69 1.53 -4.79
C ALA A 54 -2.38 2.69 -4.09
N VAL A 55 -2.35 3.85 -4.74
CA VAL A 55 -3.06 5.07 -4.35
C VAL A 55 -3.63 5.71 -5.62
N ASN A 56 -4.90 6.13 -5.56
CA ASN A 56 -5.54 6.86 -6.65
C ASN A 56 -5.07 8.33 -6.66
N PRO A 57 -5.43 9.15 -7.66
CA PRO A 57 -4.75 10.44 -7.88
C PRO A 57 -4.82 11.42 -6.71
N ASN A 58 -5.92 11.38 -5.96
CA ASN A 58 -6.24 12.29 -4.87
C ASN A 58 -6.14 11.63 -3.48
N GLY A 59 -5.54 10.45 -3.36
CA GLY A 59 -5.41 9.75 -2.07
C GLY A 59 -6.71 9.24 -1.43
N SER A 60 -7.88 9.50 -2.03
CA SER A 60 -9.18 9.10 -1.47
C SER A 60 -9.37 7.58 -1.39
N ILE A 61 -8.63 6.82 -2.18
CA ILE A 61 -8.60 5.35 -2.16
C ILE A 61 -7.15 4.87 -2.18
N SER A 62 -6.84 3.94 -1.28
CA SER A 62 -5.53 3.31 -1.24
C SER A 62 -5.63 1.86 -0.79
N ALA A 63 -4.65 1.05 -1.19
CA ALA A 63 -4.60 -0.36 -0.85
C ALA A 63 -3.17 -0.84 -0.64
N ILE A 64 -2.99 -1.78 0.30
CA ILE A 64 -1.82 -2.65 0.40
C ILE A 64 -2.30 -4.09 0.39
N MET A 65 -1.63 -4.92 -0.41
CA MET A 65 -1.76 -6.37 -0.38
C MET A 65 -0.38 -6.98 -0.12
N HIS A 66 -0.23 -7.70 0.98
CA HIS A 66 1.01 -8.37 1.36
C HIS A 66 0.65 -9.71 2.02
N PRO A 67 1.49 -10.76 1.95
CA PRO A 67 1.16 -12.07 2.53
C PRO A 67 0.74 -12.02 4.00
N VAL A 68 1.34 -11.13 4.79
CA VAL A 68 1.02 -10.94 6.22
C VAL A 68 -0.29 -10.17 6.49
N GLY A 69 -0.82 -9.44 5.51
CA GLY A 69 -2.06 -8.70 5.67
C GLY A 69 -2.39 -7.73 4.54
N PHE A 70 -3.67 -7.40 4.47
CA PHE A 70 -4.26 -6.52 3.46
C PHE A 70 -4.90 -5.30 4.13
N MET A 71 -4.77 -4.15 3.47
CA MET A 71 -5.42 -2.90 3.84
C MET A 71 -6.11 -2.34 2.60
N TYR A 72 -7.38 -1.93 2.76
CA TYR A 72 -8.12 -1.21 1.73
C TYR A 72 -8.85 -0.03 2.36
N LYS A 73 -8.42 1.16 2.00
CA LYS A 73 -8.99 2.44 2.41
C LYS A 73 -9.84 2.98 1.28
N LYS A 74 -11.07 3.36 1.60
CA LYS A 74 -11.96 4.11 0.70
C LYS A 74 -12.70 5.15 1.52
N ASN A 75 -12.43 6.42 1.24
CA ASN A 75 -12.90 7.55 2.05
C ASN A 75 -12.50 7.31 3.53
N GLU A 76 -13.40 7.58 4.47
CA GLU A 76 -13.14 7.47 5.90
C GLU A 76 -13.00 6.04 6.45
N ILE A 77 -13.30 5.01 5.65
CA ILE A 77 -13.31 3.62 6.10
C ILE A 77 -12.03 2.93 5.66
N VAL A 78 -11.38 2.26 6.61
CA VAL A 78 -10.23 1.38 6.34
C VAL A 78 -10.62 -0.04 6.73
N ASN A 79 -10.67 -0.91 5.73
CA ASN A 79 -10.82 -2.35 5.94
C ASN A 79 -9.42 -2.94 6.07
N VAL A 80 -9.26 -3.88 6.99
CA VAL A 80 -7.97 -4.51 7.30
C VAL A 80 -8.19 -6.00 7.49
N GLN A 81 -7.33 -6.80 6.89
CA GLN A 81 -7.26 -8.24 7.10
C GLN A 81 -5.83 -8.61 7.49
N ALA A 82 -5.63 -9.09 8.70
CA ALA A 82 -4.37 -9.71 9.12
C ALA A 82 -4.43 -11.21 8.79
N ASN A 83 -3.52 -11.65 7.93
CA ASN A 83 -3.53 -13.01 7.40
C ASN A 83 -2.88 -13.96 8.39
N ASP A 84 -3.70 -14.78 9.05
CA ASP A 84 -3.22 -15.97 9.74
C ASP A 84 -2.68 -17.00 8.73
N MET A 85 -1.35 -17.18 8.74
CA MET A 85 -0.62 -18.11 7.87
C MET A 85 -0.58 -19.55 8.40
N ARG A 86 -1.13 -19.83 9.60
CA ARG A 86 -1.13 -21.16 10.23
C ARG A 86 -2.44 -21.91 9.99
N LEU A 87 -3.55 -21.35 10.47
CA LEU A 87 -4.86 -22.03 10.49
C LEU A 87 -5.89 -21.37 9.58
N GLY A 88 -5.53 -20.26 8.91
CA GLY A 88 -6.45 -19.47 8.09
C GLY A 88 -7.54 -18.75 8.90
N ASN A 89 -7.37 -18.58 10.21
CA ASN A 89 -8.28 -17.80 11.03
C ASN A 89 -7.89 -16.31 11.00
N HIS A 90 -8.04 -15.68 9.83
CA HIS A 90 -7.65 -14.29 9.61
C HIS A 90 -8.33 -13.34 10.60
N LYS A 91 -7.65 -12.25 10.96
CA LYS A 91 -8.24 -11.21 11.82
C LYS A 91 -8.74 -10.09 10.94
N LEU A 92 -10.05 -9.91 10.92
CA LEU A 92 -10.74 -8.91 10.12
C LEU A 92 -10.97 -7.69 10.99
N SER A 93 -10.75 -6.50 10.42
CA SER A 93 -10.98 -5.25 11.11
C SER A 93 -11.50 -4.16 10.16
N LYS A 94 -12.27 -3.25 10.73
CA LYS A 94 -12.80 -2.07 10.04
C LYS A 94 -12.64 -0.86 10.94
N ILE A 95 -11.79 0.06 10.52
CA ILE A 95 -11.57 1.35 11.16
C ILE A 95 -12.62 2.33 10.63
N ARG A 96 -13.33 2.98 11.55
CA ARG A 96 -14.24 4.11 11.30
C ARG A 96 -13.86 5.27 12.23
N SER A 97 -14.46 6.44 12.01
CA SER A 97 -14.35 7.56 12.95
C SER A 97 -14.88 7.21 14.34
N THR A 98 -15.85 6.30 14.44
CA THR A 98 -16.52 5.91 15.68
C THR A 98 -15.85 4.76 16.44
N GLY A 99 -14.76 4.18 15.92
CA GLY A 99 -14.12 3.02 16.54
C GLY A 99 -13.57 2.01 15.55
N ILE A 100 -13.02 0.92 16.09
CA ILE A 100 -12.51 -0.21 15.33
C ILE A 100 -13.38 -1.42 15.62
N HIS A 101 -14.04 -1.92 14.59
CA HIS A 101 -14.72 -3.22 14.64
C HIS A 101 -13.73 -4.30 14.25
N PHE A 102 -13.68 -5.42 14.98
CA PHE A 102 -12.76 -6.50 14.66
C PHE A 102 -13.33 -7.87 15.04
N LYS A 103 -12.90 -8.91 14.35
CA LYS A 103 -13.25 -10.30 14.61
C LYS A 103 -12.18 -11.26 14.12
N ALA A 104 -12.17 -12.47 14.65
CA ALA A 104 -11.53 -13.61 13.99
C ALA A 104 -12.48 -14.16 12.92
N ALA A 105 -11.96 -14.55 11.75
CA ALA A 105 -12.76 -15.00 10.61
C ALA A 105 -13.69 -16.17 10.95
N LYS A 106 -13.21 -17.12 11.76
CA LYS A 106 -13.97 -18.30 12.21
C LYS A 106 -14.85 -18.05 13.44
N SER A 107 -14.80 -16.84 14.02
CA SER A 107 -15.63 -16.48 15.17
C SER A 107 -16.93 -15.80 14.71
N PRO A 108 -18.09 -16.11 15.32
CA PRO A 108 -19.31 -15.34 15.10
C PRO A 108 -19.29 -13.99 15.82
N LEU A 109 -18.44 -13.83 16.85
CA LEU A 109 -18.40 -12.63 17.68
C LEU A 109 -17.65 -11.51 16.97
N VAL A 110 -18.25 -10.32 16.99
CA VAL A 110 -17.61 -9.07 16.58
C VAL A 110 -17.39 -8.22 17.81
N TYR A 111 -16.22 -7.61 17.88
CA TYR A 111 -15.84 -6.70 18.95
C TYR A 111 -15.73 -5.29 18.39
N LEU A 112 -16.02 -4.32 19.23
CA LEU A 112 -15.85 -2.90 18.96
C LEU A 112 -14.99 -2.29 20.07
N VAL A 113 -13.93 -1.59 19.68
CA VAL A 113 -13.18 -0.71 20.57
C VAL A 113 -13.38 0.74 20.12
N ASP A 114 -13.82 1.58 21.05
CA ASP A 114 -14.00 3.03 20.86
C ASP A 114 -13.73 3.79 22.17
N GLU A 115 -14.20 5.04 22.27
CA GLU A 115 -14.02 5.88 23.46
C GLU A 115 -14.75 5.36 24.70
N ALA A 116 -15.73 4.46 24.56
CA ALA A 116 -16.42 3.83 25.68
C ALA A 116 -15.76 2.51 26.13
N GLY A 117 -14.68 2.09 25.47
CA GLY A 117 -13.96 0.85 25.75
C GLY A 117 -14.33 -0.28 24.79
N VAL A 118 -14.21 -1.52 25.28
CA VAL A 118 -14.37 -2.74 24.47
C VAL A 118 -15.74 -3.37 24.73
N ARG A 119 -16.51 -3.62 23.67
CA ARG A 119 -17.81 -4.30 23.76
C ARG A 119 -18.03 -5.25 22.60
N THR A 120 -18.95 -6.19 22.79
CA THR A 120 -19.43 -7.06 21.71
C THR A 120 -20.45 -6.32 20.87
N ASN A 121 -20.36 -6.46 19.55
CA ASN A 121 -21.32 -5.97 18.57
C ASN A 121 -21.82 -7.17 17.75
N PHE A 122 -23.09 -7.18 17.37
CA PHE A 122 -23.70 -8.31 16.65
C PHE A 122 -23.87 -8.06 15.14
N SER A 123 -23.60 -6.84 14.65
CA SER A 123 -23.82 -6.50 13.24
C SER A 123 -22.70 -5.62 12.67
N GLU A 124 -21.71 -6.24 12.02
CA GLU A 124 -20.78 -5.55 11.12
C GLU A 124 -20.41 -6.47 9.95
N ASN A 125 -20.43 -5.91 8.75
CA ASN A 125 -20.11 -6.63 7.52
C ASN A 125 -18.65 -6.37 7.16
N PHE A 126 -17.80 -7.38 7.20
CA PHE A 126 -16.39 -7.23 6.82
C PHE A 126 -16.23 -7.39 5.31
N MET A 127 -15.41 -6.54 4.70
CA MET A 127 -15.09 -6.61 3.28
C MET A 127 -14.31 -7.90 2.99
N ARG A 128 -14.69 -8.62 1.93
CA ARG A 128 -13.91 -9.72 1.41
C ARG A 128 -12.77 -9.18 0.56
N MET A 129 -11.54 -9.60 0.87
CA MET A 129 -10.31 -9.18 0.18
C MET A 129 -9.70 -10.36 -0.57
N GLU A 130 -10.47 -10.88 -1.54
CA GLU A 130 -10.17 -12.14 -2.25
C GLU A 130 -9.50 -11.92 -3.61
N HIS A 131 -9.52 -10.69 -4.14
CA HIS A 131 -8.94 -10.32 -5.43
C HIS A 131 -7.93 -9.17 -5.31
N ASP A 132 -7.22 -8.86 -6.39
CA ASP A 132 -6.27 -7.74 -6.42
C ASP A 132 -7.00 -6.39 -6.40
N LEU A 133 -7.26 -5.88 -5.19
CA LEU A 133 -7.88 -4.58 -4.96
C LEU A 133 -7.00 -3.41 -5.44
N THR A 134 -5.70 -3.61 -5.63
CA THR A 134 -4.78 -2.53 -6.03
C THR A 134 -4.99 -2.10 -7.48
N LEU A 135 -5.49 -3.00 -8.34
CA LEU A 135 -5.89 -2.67 -9.71
C LEU A 135 -7.17 -1.82 -9.72
N ASP A 136 -8.12 -2.14 -8.86
CA ASP A 136 -9.32 -1.33 -8.68
C ASP A 136 -8.94 0.09 -8.25
N VAL A 137 -7.93 0.25 -7.37
CA VAL A 137 -7.41 1.56 -6.96
C VAL A 137 -6.72 2.27 -8.13
N LEU A 138 -5.81 1.60 -8.83
CA LEU A 138 -5.02 2.19 -9.91
C LEU A 138 -5.91 2.79 -11.01
N TYR A 139 -6.93 2.05 -11.44
CA TYR A 139 -7.77 2.44 -12.56
C TYR A 139 -9.04 3.18 -12.16
N LYS A 140 -9.32 3.38 -10.86
CA LYS A 140 -10.54 4.06 -10.44
C LYS A 140 -10.58 5.49 -10.97
N ASN A 141 -11.56 5.78 -11.83
CA ASN A 141 -11.80 7.10 -12.41
C ASN A 141 -10.57 7.67 -13.15
N CYS A 142 -9.73 6.79 -13.71
CA CYS A 142 -8.56 7.18 -14.49
C CYS A 142 -8.76 6.85 -15.97
N ARG A 143 -8.11 7.62 -16.83
CA ARG A 143 -7.95 7.37 -18.25
C ARG A 143 -6.94 6.24 -18.44
N HIS A 144 -7.42 5.13 -19.00
CA HIS A 144 -6.64 3.95 -19.29
C HIS A 144 -7.25 3.19 -20.48
N GLY A 145 -6.47 2.29 -21.06
CA GLY A 145 -6.84 1.46 -22.20
C GLY A 145 -6.03 1.77 -23.46
N PRO A 146 -6.23 0.99 -24.53
CA PRO A 146 -5.42 1.06 -25.75
C PRO A 146 -5.42 2.45 -26.42
N MET A 147 -6.51 3.21 -26.29
CA MET A 147 -6.65 4.55 -26.87
C MET A 147 -5.74 5.61 -26.23
N TYR A 148 -5.18 5.33 -25.05
CA TYR A 148 -4.29 6.24 -24.32
C TYR A 148 -2.81 5.87 -24.45
N VAL A 149 -2.48 4.79 -25.18
CA VAL A 149 -1.09 4.33 -25.36
C VAL A 149 -0.23 5.41 -26.01
N ASP A 150 -0.71 6.03 -27.09
CA ASP A 150 0.04 7.08 -27.78
C ASP A 150 0.25 8.31 -26.88
N VAL A 151 -0.76 8.69 -26.10
CA VAL A 151 -0.65 9.77 -25.11
C VAL A 151 0.40 9.46 -24.04
N CYS A 152 0.46 8.20 -23.56
CA CYS A 152 1.50 7.78 -22.62
C CYS A 152 2.89 7.78 -23.27
N ASN A 153 3.01 7.39 -24.55
CA ASN A 153 4.28 7.44 -25.28
C ASN A 153 4.81 8.87 -25.41
N ASP A 154 3.93 9.83 -25.71
CA ASP A 154 4.30 11.24 -25.80
C ASP A 154 4.85 11.76 -24.45
N LEU A 155 4.21 11.36 -23.34
CA LEU A 155 4.62 11.75 -21.98
C LEU A 155 5.96 11.15 -21.53
N LEU A 156 6.46 10.08 -22.16
CA LEU A 156 7.78 9.54 -21.82
C LEU A 156 8.88 10.59 -21.99
N SER A 157 8.74 11.47 -22.98
CA SER A 157 9.69 12.55 -23.26
C SER A 157 9.71 13.66 -22.19
N ASP A 158 8.66 13.75 -21.36
CA ASP A 158 8.54 14.71 -20.28
C ASP A 158 9.17 14.24 -18.96
N ILE A 159 9.55 12.96 -18.88
CA ILE A 159 10.19 12.40 -17.69
C ILE A 159 11.59 13.01 -17.53
N GLN A 160 11.79 13.67 -16.39
CA GLN A 160 13.08 14.20 -15.99
C GLN A 160 13.83 13.15 -15.18
N THR A 161 15.06 12.84 -15.58
CA THR A 161 15.91 11.87 -14.86
C THR A 161 17.08 12.59 -14.21
N LYS A 162 17.35 12.27 -12.95
CA LYS A 162 18.51 12.74 -12.19
C LYS A 162 19.25 11.55 -11.60
N VAL A 163 20.52 11.40 -11.97
CA VAL A 163 21.40 10.33 -11.47
C VAL A 163 22.36 10.91 -10.44
N SER A 164 22.48 10.23 -9.30
CA SER A 164 23.43 10.54 -8.23
C SER A 164 24.16 9.28 -7.74
N GLU A 165 25.14 9.46 -6.85
CA GLU A 165 25.85 8.34 -6.20
C GLU A 165 24.92 7.50 -5.32
N THR A 166 23.86 8.09 -4.78
CA THR A 166 22.92 7.43 -3.87
C THR A 166 21.78 6.70 -4.60
N GLY A 167 21.53 7.03 -5.86
CA GLY A 167 20.44 6.44 -6.62
C GLY A 167 20.08 7.19 -7.90
N THR A 168 19.00 6.75 -8.53
CA THR A 168 18.40 7.44 -9.68
C THR A 168 17.00 7.92 -9.33
N GLU A 169 16.69 9.15 -9.73
CA GLU A 169 15.40 9.79 -9.54
C GLU A 169 14.76 10.05 -10.92
N TRP A 170 13.49 9.71 -11.07
CA TRP A 170 12.65 10.05 -12.21
C TRP A 170 11.49 10.91 -11.74
N LYS A 171 11.24 12.02 -12.41
CA LYS A 171 10.13 12.93 -12.12
C LYS A 171 9.23 13.07 -13.33
N LEU A 172 7.95 12.83 -13.11
CA LEU A 172 6.88 13.09 -14.07
C LEU A 172 5.79 13.90 -13.36
N HIS A 173 5.58 15.14 -13.80
CA HIS A 173 4.71 16.10 -13.12
C HIS A 173 5.06 16.22 -11.62
N ASN A 174 4.12 15.89 -10.74
CA ASN A 174 4.27 15.89 -9.29
C ASN A 174 4.52 14.50 -8.71
N THR A 175 4.90 13.51 -9.52
CA THR A 175 5.29 12.18 -9.03
C THR A 175 6.78 11.98 -9.22
N VAL A 176 7.47 11.65 -8.14
CA VAL A 176 8.91 11.36 -8.10
C VAL A 176 9.11 9.89 -7.75
N ILE A 177 9.84 9.15 -8.58
CA ILE A 177 10.24 7.78 -8.36
C ILE A 177 11.73 7.76 -8.08
N ILE A 178 12.15 7.11 -7.01
CA ILE A 178 13.54 7.05 -6.56
C ILE A 178 13.93 5.59 -6.43
N GLN A 179 14.96 5.17 -7.13
CA GLN A 179 15.64 3.89 -6.89
C GLN A 179 16.95 4.18 -6.17
N GLU A 180 17.09 3.70 -4.94
CA GLU A 180 18.36 3.78 -4.21
C GLU A 180 19.29 2.65 -4.65
N ASN A 181 20.59 2.97 -4.79
CA ASN A 181 21.60 2.00 -5.22
C ASN A 181 21.81 0.87 -4.20
N VAL A 182 21.47 1.10 -2.93
CA VAL A 182 21.64 0.13 -1.85
C VAL A 182 20.31 -0.57 -1.57
N HIS A 183 20.34 -1.91 -1.55
CA HIS A 183 19.23 -2.79 -1.17
C HIS A 183 18.00 -2.89 -2.09
N GLY A 184 18.09 -2.40 -3.34
CA GLY A 184 16.96 -2.50 -4.27
C GLY A 184 15.70 -1.87 -3.67
N PHE A 185 15.87 -0.68 -3.12
CA PHE A 185 14.82 0.07 -2.47
C PHE A 185 14.25 1.10 -3.44
N VAL A 186 12.93 1.11 -3.58
CA VAL A 186 12.21 2.03 -4.46
C VAL A 186 11.24 2.84 -3.62
N ARG A 187 11.23 4.14 -3.86
CA ARG A 187 10.26 5.07 -3.29
C ARG A 187 9.50 5.77 -4.40
N VAL A 188 8.21 5.99 -4.18
CA VAL A 188 7.37 6.80 -5.05
C VAL A 188 6.70 7.86 -4.19
N ILE A 189 6.94 9.12 -4.51
CA ILE A 189 6.47 10.28 -3.75
C ILE A 189 5.56 11.08 -4.67
N LYS A 190 4.34 11.36 -4.23
CA LYS A 190 3.46 12.36 -4.83
C LYS A 190 3.63 13.68 -4.08
N GLU A 191 4.01 14.73 -4.79
CA GLU A 191 4.14 16.08 -4.25
C GLU A 191 2.83 16.87 -4.42
N GLY A 192 2.57 17.83 -3.53
CA GLY A 192 1.39 18.70 -3.56
C GLY A 192 0.40 18.42 -2.43
N ASP A 193 -0.86 18.81 -2.62
CA ASP A 193 -1.91 18.73 -1.59
C ASP A 193 -2.27 17.28 -1.22
N ASP A 194 -2.34 16.39 -2.21
CA ASP A 194 -2.63 14.97 -2.05
C ASP A 194 -1.34 14.14 -1.88
N GLN A 195 -0.46 14.59 -0.98
CA GLN A 195 0.84 13.95 -0.76
C GLN A 195 0.71 12.53 -0.22
N PHE A 196 1.45 11.61 -0.84
CA PHE A 196 1.67 10.27 -0.33
C PHE A 196 3.06 9.77 -0.70
N GLU A 197 3.50 8.74 0.03
CA GLU A 197 4.72 8.03 -0.26
C GLU A 197 4.50 6.52 -0.20
N ILE A 198 4.95 5.81 -1.24
CA ILE A 198 5.03 4.35 -1.26
C ILE A 198 6.50 3.96 -1.22
N ARG A 199 6.87 3.07 -0.29
CA ARG A 199 8.23 2.53 -0.19
C ARG A 199 8.18 1.02 -0.37
N ALA A 200 9.12 0.46 -1.11
CA ALA A 200 9.24 -0.98 -1.29
C ALA A 200 10.70 -1.41 -1.25
N SER A 201 11.00 -2.48 -0.50
CA SER A 201 12.32 -3.13 -0.50
C SER A 201 12.20 -4.55 -1.01
N ALA A 202 12.90 -4.86 -2.10
CA ALA A 202 12.93 -6.21 -2.64
C ALA A 202 13.66 -7.20 -1.70
N ILE A 203 14.69 -6.72 -0.98
CA ILE A 203 15.52 -7.56 -0.10
C ILE A 203 14.83 -7.81 1.24
N VAL A 204 14.32 -6.75 1.89
CA VAL A 204 13.66 -6.90 3.20
C VAL A 204 12.25 -7.48 3.04
N GLY A 205 11.69 -7.39 1.83
CA GLY A 205 10.31 -7.77 1.56
C GLY A 205 9.33 -6.85 2.28
N THR A 206 9.58 -5.55 2.24
CA THR A 206 8.69 -4.54 2.84
C THR A 206 7.90 -3.82 1.77
N ILE A 207 6.68 -3.43 2.14
CA ILE A 207 5.93 -2.40 1.44
C ILE A 207 5.28 -1.46 2.46
N ASN A 208 5.43 -0.17 2.22
CA ASN A 208 4.90 0.88 3.09
C ASN A 208 4.08 1.87 2.26
N LEU A 209 3.02 2.35 2.85
CA LEU A 209 2.19 3.43 2.36
C LEU A 209 2.08 4.49 3.46
N TYR A 210 2.46 5.72 3.15
CA TYR A 210 2.30 6.87 4.03
C TYR A 210 1.46 7.93 3.33
N SER A 211 0.45 8.45 4.01
CA SER A 211 -0.41 9.52 3.50
C SER A 211 -1.00 10.30 4.67
N ALA A 212 -1.63 11.45 4.39
CA ALA A 212 -2.33 12.21 5.42
C ALA A 212 -3.46 11.41 6.10
N GLU A 213 -4.07 10.45 5.38
CA GLU A 213 -5.25 9.72 5.85
C GLU A 213 -4.95 8.36 6.47
N VAL A 214 -3.93 7.65 5.97
CA VAL A 214 -3.58 6.31 6.44
C VAL A 214 -2.09 6.02 6.26
N ASP A 215 -1.49 5.46 7.30
CA ASP A 215 -0.17 4.83 7.26
C ASP A 215 -0.34 3.31 7.31
N CYS A 216 0.36 2.57 6.47
CA CYS A 216 0.36 1.12 6.50
C CYS A 216 1.75 0.56 6.18
N THR A 217 2.17 -0.42 6.97
CA THR A 217 3.45 -1.11 6.82
C THR A 217 3.19 -2.61 6.83
N ALA A 218 3.74 -3.31 5.85
CA ALA A 218 3.78 -4.76 5.81
C ALA A 218 5.22 -5.23 5.52
N SER A 219 5.67 -6.28 6.20
CA SER A 219 7.07 -6.69 6.14
C SER A 219 7.28 -8.19 6.32
N HIS A 220 8.22 -8.74 5.56
CA HIS A 220 8.85 -10.04 5.77
C HIS A 220 10.14 -10.00 6.61
N GLY A 221 10.46 -8.86 7.26
CA GLY A 221 11.68 -8.70 8.06
C GLY A 221 11.81 -9.71 9.20
N THR A 222 12.80 -9.51 10.09
CA THR A 222 13.13 -10.44 11.19
C THR A 222 11.91 -10.96 11.94
N ASN A 223 10.92 -10.08 12.18
CA ASN A 223 9.56 -10.48 12.53
C ASN A 223 8.58 -10.02 11.45
N HIS A 224 7.81 -10.98 10.92
CA HIS A 224 6.67 -10.68 10.07
C HIS A 224 5.68 -9.79 10.83
N HIS A 225 5.43 -8.59 10.32
CA HIS A 225 4.55 -7.64 10.98
C HIS A 225 3.70 -6.88 9.98
N PHE A 226 2.51 -6.52 10.44
CA PHE A 226 1.56 -5.70 9.71
C PHE A 226 1.03 -4.60 10.62
N PHE A 227 1.12 -3.36 10.16
CA PHE A 227 0.70 -2.20 10.92
C PHE A 227 -0.18 -1.30 10.06
N VAL A 228 -1.26 -0.80 10.64
CA VAL A 228 -2.15 0.19 10.02
C VAL A 228 -2.47 1.27 11.04
N LYS A 229 -2.37 2.53 10.63
CA LYS A 229 -2.72 3.70 11.46
C LYS A 229 -3.59 4.66 10.66
N LYS A 230 -4.69 5.09 11.29
CA LYS A 230 -5.55 6.19 10.83
C LYS A 230 -5.91 7.03 12.03
N ASN A 231 -5.44 8.28 12.08
CA ASN A 231 -5.66 9.18 13.22
C ASN A 231 -5.26 8.53 14.56
N ARG A 232 -6.23 8.36 15.47
CA ARG A 232 -6.07 7.75 16.80
C ARG A 232 -6.21 6.22 16.78
N SER A 233 -6.55 5.65 15.62
CA SER A 233 -6.76 4.22 15.42
C SER A 233 -5.46 3.56 14.97
N ARG A 234 -5.10 2.46 15.61
CA ARG A 234 -3.93 1.65 15.25
C ARG A 234 -4.31 0.17 15.25
N ILE A 235 -3.80 -0.57 14.28
CA ILE A 235 -3.85 -2.02 14.23
C ILE A 235 -2.41 -2.49 14.10
N HIS A 236 -2.02 -3.44 14.95
CA HIS A 236 -0.71 -4.05 14.90
C HIS A 236 -0.89 -5.57 14.95
N TYR A 237 -0.38 -6.26 13.95
CA TYR A 237 -0.33 -7.70 13.90
C TYR A 237 1.11 -8.15 13.84
N GLU A 238 1.52 -8.84 14.90
CA GLU A 238 2.77 -9.58 14.95
C GLU A 238 2.41 -11.03 14.64
N VAL A 239 2.86 -11.52 13.49
CA VAL A 239 2.43 -12.83 12.98
C VAL A 239 2.76 -13.92 14.00
N PHE A 240 1.81 -14.84 14.20
CA PHE A 240 1.86 -15.93 15.19
C PHE A 240 1.86 -15.52 16.67
N ASN A 241 1.93 -14.22 16.97
CA ASN A 241 1.97 -13.75 18.35
C ASN A 241 0.65 -13.09 18.73
N LYS A 242 0.36 -11.90 18.19
CA LYS A 242 -0.81 -11.13 18.61
C LYS A 242 -1.34 -10.22 17.53
N PHE A 243 -2.66 -10.07 17.53
CA PHE A 243 -3.37 -9.05 16.79
C PHE A 243 -3.90 -8.02 17.77
N MET A 244 -3.46 -6.78 17.67
CA MET A 244 -3.86 -5.69 18.56
C MET A 244 -4.58 -4.60 17.77
N VAL A 245 -5.69 -4.13 18.33
CA VAL A 245 -6.40 -2.93 17.92
C VAL A 245 -6.32 -1.90 19.04
N ARG A 246 -6.18 -0.63 18.66
CA ARG A 246 -6.14 0.49 19.60
C ARG A 246 -6.93 1.65 19.06
N PHE A 247 -7.84 2.18 19.88
CA PHE A 247 -8.57 3.41 19.61
C PHE A 247 -8.34 4.39 20.75
N GLY A 248 -7.51 5.40 20.52
CA GLY A 248 -7.13 6.35 21.56
C GLY A 248 -6.34 5.69 22.70
N GLY A 249 -6.92 5.63 23.90
CA GLY A 249 -6.34 4.98 25.09
C GLY A 249 -6.66 3.49 25.22
N TYR A 250 -7.75 3.01 24.61
CA TYR A 250 -8.19 1.63 24.73
C TYR A 250 -7.48 0.73 23.73
N HIS A 251 -7.05 -0.44 24.20
CA HIS A 251 -6.33 -1.42 23.41
C HIS A 251 -6.73 -2.84 23.82
N THR A 252 -6.94 -3.69 22.81
CA THR A 252 -7.40 -5.07 22.95
C THR A 252 -7.06 -5.82 21.67
N GLY A 253 -7.44 -7.08 21.55
CA GLY A 253 -7.34 -7.83 20.32
C GLY A 253 -7.31 -9.32 20.61
N PHE A 254 -6.55 -10.08 19.83
CA PHE A 254 -6.41 -11.53 19.97
C PHE A 254 -4.98 -11.92 20.30
N ASN A 255 -4.83 -12.85 21.24
CA ASN A 255 -3.55 -13.51 21.54
C ASN A 255 -3.23 -14.63 20.53
N GLU A 256 -2.16 -15.39 20.78
CA GLU A 256 -1.67 -16.48 19.95
C GLU A 256 -2.61 -17.69 19.85
N TYR A 257 -3.61 -17.74 20.75
CA TYR A 257 -4.65 -18.77 20.85
C TYR A 257 -5.99 -18.32 20.27
N ASP A 258 -6.04 -17.16 19.60
CA ASP A 258 -7.26 -16.54 19.06
C ASP A 258 -8.28 -16.09 20.13
N GLU A 259 -7.84 -15.93 21.38
CA GLU A 259 -8.68 -15.47 22.48
C GLU A 259 -8.58 -13.96 22.66
N VAL A 260 -9.69 -13.33 23.03
CA VAL A 260 -9.68 -11.88 23.28
C VAL A 260 -8.83 -11.56 24.49
N SER A 261 -7.90 -10.64 24.31
CA SER A 261 -6.96 -10.20 25.35
C SER A 261 -6.92 -8.68 25.45
N PHE A 262 -6.62 -8.20 26.66
CA PHE A 262 -6.25 -6.81 26.94
C PHE A 262 -4.73 -6.78 27.09
N PHE A 263 -4.10 -5.81 26.42
CA PHE A 263 -2.64 -5.68 26.36
C PHE A 263 -2.16 -4.50 27.20
#